data_AF-A0A1Y1KNQ5-F1
#
_entry.id   AF-A0A1Y1KNQ5-F1
#
_cell.length_a   1.000
_cell.length_b   1.000
_cell.length_c   1.000
_cell.angle_alpha   90.00
_cell.angle_beta   90.00
_cell.angle_gamma   90.00
#
_symmetry.space_group_name_H-M   'P 1'
#
loop_
_entity.id
_entity.type
_entity.pdbx_description
1 polymer ?
#
loop_
_entity_poly.entity_id
_entity_poly.type
_entity_poly.pdbx_seq_one_letter_code
_entity_poly.pdbx_strand_id
1 'polypeptide(L)'
;MSLATEVQLSLSVKYPTNLVGLITGDKWLNSKRESDGAEGLWRIHDGLYDVSDFISSHPGGPSWLEMTKGTDITEAFEAHHVNLVAEKTLQKYYVRKALAPRNSPFTFEEDGFYRTLKRNIRPILKTVPKSTIRATDLVIDALVVGTFLTAICAAKFMSLAFACVCAFLLTFTTIAAHNYFHKRDNFRMYYFNLCLMDFRFSF
;
A
#
# COMPACT_ATOMS: atom_id res chain seq x y z
N MET A 1 -6.45 12.32 44.44
CA MET A 1 -5.98 11.02 43.90
C MET A 1 -6.27 11.05 42.41
N SER A 2 -5.28 11.46 41.60
CA SER A 2 -5.45 11.65 40.16
C SER A 2 -5.46 10.29 39.47
N LEU A 3 -6.57 9.95 38.81
CA LEU A 3 -6.74 8.73 38.01
C LEU A 3 -6.07 8.81 36.62
N ALA A 4 -5.16 9.77 36.42
CA ALA A 4 -4.49 10.00 35.14
C ALA A 4 -3.07 9.38 35.07
N THR A 5 -2.80 8.34 35.86
CA THR A 5 -1.55 7.57 35.77
C THR A 5 -1.81 6.29 34.96
N GLU A 6 -1.28 6.30 33.74
CA GLU A 6 -0.80 5.11 33.01
C GLU A 6 -1.84 4.06 32.59
N VAL A 7 -2.62 4.39 31.56
CA VAL A 7 -2.87 3.39 30.51
C VAL A 7 -1.80 3.60 29.46
N GLN A 8 -0.62 2.99 29.66
CA GLN A 8 0.34 2.85 28.58
C GLN A 8 -0.31 1.91 27.56
N LEU A 9 -0.83 2.46 26.46
CA LEU A 9 -1.35 1.62 25.36
C LEU A 9 -0.27 0.57 25.06
N SER A 10 -0.63 -0.71 25.09
CA SER A 10 0.28 -1.84 24.84
C SER A 10 0.92 -1.83 23.45
N LEU A 11 0.57 -0.83 22.63
CA LEU A 11 1.06 -0.56 21.29
C LEU A 11 1.78 0.80 21.25
N SER A 12 2.67 1.09 22.21
CA SER A 12 3.39 2.37 22.27
C SER A 12 4.43 2.50 21.14
N VAL A 13 3.96 2.88 19.97
CA VAL A 13 4.79 3.26 18.82
C VAL A 13 5.30 4.68 19.06
N LYS A 14 6.59 4.92 18.81
CA LYS A 14 7.12 6.28 18.74
C LYS A 14 6.47 6.97 17.55
N TYR A 15 5.52 7.85 17.84
CA TYR A 15 4.87 8.62 16.79
C TYR A 15 5.86 9.64 16.19
N PRO A 16 5.88 9.81 14.87
CA PRO A 16 6.51 10.94 14.18
C PRO A 16 6.40 12.27 14.92
N THR A 17 7.51 12.81 15.43
CA THR A 17 7.48 14.06 16.22
C THR A 17 7.39 15.33 15.38
N ASN A 18 7.70 15.26 14.08
CA ASN A 18 7.83 16.43 13.19
C ASN A 18 6.65 16.61 12.20
N LEU A 19 5.49 16.03 12.47
CA LEU A 19 4.29 16.20 11.63
C LEU A 19 3.52 17.48 11.99
N VAL A 20 4.09 18.64 11.63
CA VAL A 20 3.43 19.95 11.82
C VAL A 20 2.78 20.43 10.52
N GLY A 21 1.60 21.05 10.64
CA GLY A 21 0.83 21.61 9.53
C GLY A 21 0.09 20.54 8.72
N LEU A 22 -0.13 20.80 7.42
CA LEU A 22 -0.77 19.83 6.52
C LEU A 22 0.11 18.57 6.42
N ILE A 23 -0.47 17.42 6.79
CA ILE A 23 0.16 16.10 6.72
C ILE A 23 -0.11 15.52 5.33
N THR A 24 0.96 15.28 4.58
CA THR A 24 0.93 14.64 3.26
C THR A 24 1.55 13.25 3.33
N GLY A 25 1.27 12.39 2.35
CA GLY A 25 1.91 11.07 2.24
C GLY A 25 3.44 11.15 2.24
N ASP A 26 4.02 12.14 1.56
CA ASP A 26 5.48 12.39 1.59
C ASP A 26 6.01 12.73 2.98
N LYS A 27 5.34 13.62 3.70
CA LYS A 27 5.74 13.97 5.07
C LYS A 27 5.65 12.75 5.99
N TRP A 28 4.60 11.95 5.83
CA TRP A 28 4.44 10.69 6.55
C TRP A 28 5.58 9.72 6.24
N LEU A 29 5.89 9.47 4.96
CA LEU A 29 6.98 8.60 4.54
C LEU A 29 8.34 9.10 5.00
N ASN A 30 8.61 10.41 4.91
CA ASN A 30 9.84 11.01 5.41
C ASN A 30 10.01 10.78 6.92
N SER A 31 8.95 10.96 7.71
CA SER A 31 9.05 10.68 9.14
C SER A 31 9.21 9.19 9.45
N LYS A 32 8.62 8.30 8.64
CA LYS A 32 8.88 6.86 8.74
C LYS A 32 10.35 6.56 8.46
N ARG A 33 10.97 7.18 7.45
CA ARG A 33 12.41 7.02 7.17
C ARG A 33 13.31 7.42 8.33
N GLU A 34 12.93 8.47 9.06
CA GLU A 34 13.66 8.93 10.25
C GLU A 34 13.49 7.99 11.46
N SER A 35 12.33 7.36 11.61
CA SER A 35 11.97 6.62 12.84
C SER A 35 12.06 5.10 12.73
N ASP A 36 12.03 4.54 11.53
CA ASP A 36 11.99 3.09 11.30
C ASP A 36 13.35 2.39 11.42
N GLY A 37 14.44 3.17 11.44
CA GLY A 37 15.79 2.61 11.56
C GLY A 37 16.16 1.69 10.38
N ALA A 38 15.64 1.98 9.18
CA ALA A 38 15.96 1.21 7.98
C ALA A 38 17.24 1.70 7.27
N GLU A 39 17.85 2.79 7.75
CA GLU A 39 19.20 3.23 7.34
C GLU A 39 19.35 3.44 5.82
N GLY A 40 18.30 3.93 5.16
CA GLY A 40 18.27 4.14 3.70
C GLY A 40 18.05 2.87 2.86
N LEU A 41 17.94 1.71 3.51
CA LEU A 41 17.61 0.40 2.93
C LEU A 41 16.14 0.04 3.20
N TRP A 42 15.73 -1.17 2.82
CA TRP A 42 14.43 -1.71 3.21
C TRP A 42 14.59 -2.57 4.46
N ARG A 43 13.85 -2.25 5.51
CA ARG A 43 13.85 -3.05 6.74
C ARG A 43 12.68 -4.05 6.71
N ILE A 44 13.00 -5.32 6.97
CA ILE A 44 12.02 -6.39 7.19
C ILE A 44 12.47 -7.16 8.43
N HIS A 45 11.62 -7.16 9.45
CA HIS A 45 11.96 -7.54 10.82
C HIS A 45 13.21 -6.76 11.29
N ASP A 46 14.22 -7.46 11.79
CA ASP A 46 15.50 -6.87 12.16
C ASP A 46 16.55 -6.94 11.05
N GLY A 47 16.17 -7.34 9.84
CA GLY A 47 17.06 -7.38 8.68
C GLY A 47 16.97 -6.11 7.84
N LEU A 48 18.12 -5.63 7.37
CA LEU A 48 18.23 -4.62 6.34
C LEU A 48 18.59 -5.29 5.01
N TYR A 49 17.88 -4.90 3.96
CA TYR A 49 17.99 -5.49 2.63
C TYR A 49 18.20 -4.41 1.58
N ASP A 50 19.11 -4.65 0.65
CA ASP A 50 19.26 -3.84 -0.55
C ASP A 50 18.62 -4.57 -1.74
N VAL A 51 17.38 -4.21 -2.04
CA VAL A 51 16.62 -4.79 -3.15
C VAL A 51 16.68 -3.93 -4.42
N SER A 52 17.61 -2.97 -4.52
CA SER A 52 17.68 -2.02 -5.64
C SER A 52 17.68 -2.70 -7.01
N ASP A 53 18.49 -3.74 -7.18
CA ASP A 53 18.57 -4.51 -8.43
C ASP A 53 17.34 -5.40 -8.69
N PHE A 54 16.54 -5.67 -7.65
CA PHE A 54 15.34 -6.50 -7.74
C PHE A 54 14.10 -5.70 -8.13
N ILE A 55 14.06 -4.38 -7.88
CA ILE A 55 12.87 -3.52 -8.02
C ILE A 55 12.15 -3.75 -9.36
N SER A 56 12.87 -3.68 -10.47
CA SER A 56 12.32 -3.82 -11.83
C SER A 56 11.77 -5.22 -12.12
N SER A 57 12.24 -6.23 -11.39
CA SER A 57 11.83 -7.63 -11.53
C SER A 57 10.79 -8.07 -10.50
N HIS A 58 10.44 -7.19 -9.55
CA HIS A 58 9.47 -7.49 -8.50
C HIS A 58 8.09 -7.84 -9.11
N PRO A 59 7.53 -9.04 -8.83
CA PRO A 59 6.24 -9.44 -9.41
C PRO A 59 5.08 -8.51 -9.08
N GLY A 60 5.12 -7.83 -7.92
CA GLY A 60 4.14 -6.82 -7.51
C GLY A 60 4.32 -5.45 -8.15
N GLY A 61 5.37 -5.25 -8.96
CA GLY A 61 5.69 -3.96 -9.57
C GLY A 61 6.70 -3.13 -8.75
N PRO A 62 7.36 -2.14 -9.39
CA PRO A 62 8.40 -1.34 -8.76
C PRO A 62 7.88 -0.29 -7.74
N SER A 63 6.69 0.29 -7.96
CA SER A 63 6.24 1.50 -7.25
C SER A 63 6.30 1.38 -5.73
N TRP A 64 5.83 0.27 -5.18
CA TRP A 64 5.83 0.07 -3.72
C TRP A 64 7.25 0.05 -3.14
N LEU A 65 8.21 -0.60 -3.80
CA LEU A 65 9.59 -0.64 -3.32
C LEU A 65 10.27 0.72 -3.46
N GLU A 66 10.00 1.44 -4.55
CA GLU A 66 10.54 2.80 -4.76
C GLU A 66 10.04 3.78 -3.70
N MET A 67 8.74 3.81 -3.44
CA MET A 67 8.14 4.73 -2.47
C MET A 67 8.57 4.46 -1.03
N THR A 68 8.74 3.18 -0.69
CA THR A 68 9.06 2.72 0.69
C THR A 68 10.57 2.57 0.94
N LYS A 69 11.43 3.03 0.01
CA LYS A 69 12.86 3.04 0.26
C LYS A 69 13.18 3.83 1.53
N GLY A 70 13.98 3.21 2.40
CA GLY A 70 14.36 3.78 3.69
C GLY A 70 13.35 3.60 4.81
N THR A 71 12.29 2.78 4.65
CA THR A 71 11.30 2.51 5.72
C THR A 71 11.31 1.06 6.19
N ASP A 72 10.67 0.81 7.34
CA ASP A 72 10.31 -0.54 7.78
C ASP A 72 9.06 -0.99 7.04
N ILE A 73 9.20 -2.03 6.22
CA ILE A 73 8.15 -2.60 5.38
C ILE A 73 7.75 -4.00 5.88
N THR A 74 8.04 -4.35 7.13
CA THR A 74 7.74 -5.68 7.68
C THR A 74 6.27 -6.05 7.54
N GLU A 75 5.36 -5.18 7.97
CA GLU A 75 3.92 -5.44 7.93
C GLU A 75 3.43 -5.62 6.50
N ALA A 76 3.91 -4.76 5.58
CA ALA A 76 3.58 -4.86 4.17
C ALA A 76 4.13 -6.16 3.56
N PHE A 77 5.36 -6.53 3.89
CA PHE A 77 5.97 -7.78 3.45
C PHE A 77 5.18 -9.00 3.96
N GLU A 78 4.84 -9.01 5.24
CA GLU A 78 4.12 -10.12 5.87
C GLU A 78 2.71 -10.30 5.31
N ALA A 79 1.99 -9.19 5.09
CA ALA A 79 0.63 -9.15 4.55
C ALA A 79 0.54 -9.62 3.10
N HIS A 80 1.49 -9.21 2.24
CA HIS A 80 1.40 -9.48 0.81
C HIS A 80 2.04 -10.81 0.41
N HIS A 81 3.03 -11.30 1.18
CA HIS A 81 3.76 -12.51 0.84
C HIS A 81 3.31 -13.68 1.69
N VAL A 82 2.15 -14.25 1.36
CA VAL A 82 1.65 -15.43 2.09
C VAL A 82 2.52 -16.67 1.82
N ASN A 83 3.07 -16.82 0.62
CA ASN A 83 3.94 -17.96 0.27
C ASN A 83 5.38 -17.81 0.81
N LEU A 84 6.16 -18.89 0.73
CA LEU A 84 7.56 -18.93 1.19
C LEU A 84 8.58 -18.47 0.13
N VAL A 85 8.14 -18.10 -1.08
CA VAL A 85 9.05 -17.76 -2.17
C VAL A 85 9.74 -16.42 -1.92
N ALA A 86 8.99 -15.46 -1.38
CA ALA A 86 9.52 -14.13 -1.05
C ALA A 86 10.60 -14.20 0.02
N GLU A 87 10.36 -14.93 1.11
CA GLU A 87 11.33 -15.13 2.20
C GLU A 87 12.65 -15.74 1.69
N LYS A 88 12.57 -16.75 0.81
CA LYS A 88 13.76 -17.37 0.19
C LYS A 88 14.48 -16.43 -0.77
N THR A 89 13.74 -15.63 -1.53
CA THR A 89 14.31 -14.69 -2.50
C THR A 89 15.02 -13.54 -1.78
N LEU A 90 14.41 -13.06 -0.68
CA LEU A 90 14.88 -11.94 0.12
C LEU A 90 16.27 -12.19 0.72
N GLN A 91 16.61 -13.44 1.06
CA GLN A 91 17.93 -13.81 1.61
C GLN A 91 19.11 -13.37 0.73
N LYS A 92 18.93 -13.27 -0.60
CA LYS A 92 19.97 -12.83 -1.54
C LYS A 92 20.35 -11.36 -1.40
N TYR A 93 19.44 -10.56 -0.84
CA TYR A 93 19.55 -9.11 -0.75
C TYR A 93 19.88 -8.66 0.68
N TYR A 94 20.12 -9.60 1.60
CA TYR A 94 20.42 -9.30 2.99
C TYR A 94 21.78 -8.61 3.13
N VAL A 95 21.80 -7.48 3.83
CA VAL A 95 23.02 -6.72 4.09
C VAL A 95 23.52 -6.98 5.51
N ARG A 96 22.70 -6.67 6.52
CA ARG A 96 23.02 -6.84 7.94
C ARG A 96 21.78 -6.66 8.81
N LYS A 97 21.93 -6.84 10.13
CA LYS A 97 20.88 -6.49 11.09
C LYS A 97 20.78 -4.97 11.29
N ALA A 98 19.56 -4.49 11.55
CA ALA A 98 19.30 -3.14 11.99
C ALA A 98 19.86 -2.95 13.41
N LEU A 99 20.43 -1.77 13.68
CA LEU A 99 21.00 -1.45 15.00
C LEU A 99 19.93 -0.99 16.00
N ALA A 100 18.91 -0.28 15.51
CA ALA A 100 17.83 0.24 16.34
C ALA A 100 16.69 -0.79 16.46
N PRO A 101 15.99 -0.85 17.62
CA PRO A 101 14.79 -1.66 17.75
C PRO A 101 13.70 -1.21 16.76
N ARG A 102 12.79 -2.12 16.42
CA ARG A 102 11.64 -1.80 15.55
C ARG A 102 10.71 -0.80 16.24
N ASN A 103 10.15 0.11 15.43
CA ASN A 103 9.10 1.04 15.85
C ASN A 103 7.73 0.53 15.41
N SER A 104 7.37 -0.67 15.84
CA SER A 104 6.10 -1.33 15.51
C SER A 104 5.66 -2.20 16.69
N PRO A 105 4.36 -2.29 16.96
CA PRO A 105 3.88 -3.17 18.02
C PRO A 105 3.72 -4.62 17.55
N PHE A 106 3.85 -4.89 16.24
CA PHE A 106 3.66 -6.22 15.67
C PHE A 106 4.97 -6.99 15.66
N THR A 107 5.02 -8.09 16.40
CA THR A 107 6.22 -8.92 16.58
C THR A 107 6.39 -9.97 15.50
N PHE A 108 5.30 -10.52 14.97
CA PHE A 108 5.29 -11.61 13.99
C PHE A 108 6.02 -12.89 14.43
N GLU A 109 5.97 -13.21 15.73
CA GLU A 109 6.54 -14.44 16.30
C GLU A 109 6.06 -15.70 15.54
N GLU A 110 6.95 -16.69 15.38
CA GLU A 110 6.71 -17.90 14.59
C GLU A 110 5.57 -18.79 15.13
N ASP A 111 5.39 -18.79 16.45
CA ASP A 111 4.29 -19.44 17.18
C ASP A 111 3.13 -18.48 17.49
N GLY A 112 3.26 -17.21 17.11
CA GLY A 112 2.24 -16.19 17.30
C GLY A 112 1.01 -16.35 16.39
N PHE A 113 0.00 -15.53 16.66
CA PHE A 113 -1.28 -15.56 15.94
C PHE A 113 -1.11 -15.41 14.42
N TYR A 114 -0.40 -14.37 13.97
CA TYR A 114 -0.32 -14.04 12.54
C TYR A 114 0.40 -15.14 11.74
N ARG A 115 1.54 -15.64 12.22
CA ARG A 115 2.29 -16.72 11.56
C ARG A 115 1.52 -18.04 11.56
N THR A 116 0.79 -18.34 12.65
CA THR A 116 -0.11 -19.49 12.71
C THR A 116 -1.25 -19.37 11.69
N LEU A 117 -1.91 -18.22 11.62
CA LEU A 117 -2.94 -17.94 10.62
C LEU A 117 -2.37 -18.12 9.20
N LYS A 118 -1.22 -17.50 8.91
CA LYS A 118 -0.52 -17.59 7.61
C LYS A 118 -0.25 -19.05 7.22
N ARG A 119 0.22 -19.88 8.17
CA ARG A 119 0.45 -21.32 7.96
C ARG A 119 -0.83 -22.08 7.64
N ASN A 120 -1.93 -21.78 8.33
CA ASN A 120 -3.22 -22.44 8.15
C ASN A 120 -3.92 -22.04 6.85
N ILE A 121 -3.80 -20.78 6.40
CA ILE A 121 -4.46 -20.31 5.17
C ILE A 121 -3.71 -20.72 3.90
N ARG A 122 -2.39 -20.92 3.95
CA ARG A 122 -1.55 -21.31 2.79
C ARG A 122 -2.14 -22.47 1.96
N PRO A 123 -2.57 -23.61 2.55
CA PRO A 123 -3.20 -24.69 1.77
C PRO A 123 -4.56 -24.29 1.19
N ILE A 124 -5.35 -23.51 1.93
CA ILE A 124 -6.70 -23.07 1.51
C ILE A 124 -6.61 -22.11 0.33
N LEU A 125 -5.64 -21.19 0.32
CA LEU A 125 -5.44 -20.25 -0.78
C LEU A 125 -5.21 -20.94 -2.14
N LYS A 126 -4.72 -22.18 -2.16
CA LYS A 126 -4.55 -22.96 -3.40
C LYS A 126 -5.88 -23.42 -4.00
N THR A 127 -6.94 -23.53 -3.20
CA THR A 127 -8.27 -23.98 -3.66
C THR A 127 -9.15 -22.80 -4.08
N VAL A 128 -8.77 -21.57 -3.73
CA VAL A 128 -9.52 -20.37 -4.11
C VAL A 128 -9.39 -20.15 -5.62
N PRO A 129 -10.51 -20.07 -6.36
CA PRO A 129 -10.47 -19.81 -7.79
C PRO A 129 -9.84 -18.44 -8.07
N LYS A 130 -9.01 -18.37 -9.12
CA LYS A 130 -8.44 -17.09 -9.54
C LYS A 130 -9.56 -16.16 -10.03
N SER A 131 -9.53 -14.90 -9.59
CA SER A 131 -10.58 -13.92 -9.92
C SER A 131 -10.62 -13.57 -11.40
N THR A 132 -11.77 -13.08 -11.87
CA THR A 132 -12.03 -12.69 -13.26
C THR A 132 -11.48 -11.30 -13.58
N ILE A 133 -10.15 -11.17 -13.66
CA ILE A 133 -9.44 -9.90 -13.90
C ILE A 133 -10.01 -9.13 -15.11
N ARG A 134 -10.36 -9.82 -16.21
CA ARG A 134 -10.88 -9.18 -17.43
C ARG A 134 -12.21 -8.45 -17.23
N ALA A 135 -13.10 -8.97 -16.39
CA ALA A 135 -14.38 -8.31 -16.14
C ALA A 135 -14.18 -7.00 -15.38
N THR A 136 -13.29 -7.00 -14.37
CA THR A 136 -12.96 -5.78 -13.62
C THR A 136 -12.27 -4.74 -14.48
N ASP A 137 -11.44 -5.18 -15.43
CA ASP A 137 -10.74 -4.29 -16.37
C ASP A 137 -11.74 -3.63 -17.35
N LEU A 138 -12.69 -4.40 -17.88
CA LEU A 138 -13.74 -3.86 -18.75
C LEU A 138 -14.62 -2.83 -18.04
N VAL A 139 -15.03 -3.13 -16.80
CA VAL A 139 -15.90 -2.24 -16.01
C VAL A 139 -15.22 -0.89 -15.77
N ILE A 140 -13.97 -0.89 -15.32
CA ILE A 140 -13.28 0.38 -15.05
C ILE A 140 -13.01 1.19 -16.33
N ASP A 141 -12.65 0.53 -17.43
CA ASP A 141 -12.44 1.22 -18.71
C ASP A 141 -13.75 1.84 -19.21
N ALA A 142 -14.88 1.14 -19.06
CA ALA A 142 -16.20 1.67 -19.39
C ALA A 142 -16.61 2.86 -18.52
N LEU A 143 -16.28 2.84 -17.22
CA LEU A 143 -16.53 3.96 -16.31
C LEU A 143 -15.73 5.21 -16.71
N VAL A 144 -14.46 5.05 -17.08
CA VAL A 144 -13.61 6.15 -17.55
C VAL A 144 -14.13 6.74 -18.86
N VAL A 145 -14.43 5.88 -19.84
CA VAL A 145 -15.00 6.34 -21.12
C VAL A 145 -16.33 7.06 -20.90
N GLY A 146 -17.21 6.51 -20.06
CA GLY A 146 -18.48 7.14 -19.69
C GLY A 146 -18.28 8.50 -19.01
N THR A 147 -17.28 8.62 -18.14
CA THR A 147 -16.92 9.89 -17.49
C THR A 147 -16.55 10.96 -18.53
N PHE A 148 -15.67 10.65 -19.48
CA PHE A 148 -15.30 11.62 -20.53
C PHE A 148 -16.47 11.97 -21.45
N LEU A 149 -17.27 10.99 -21.88
CA LEU A 149 -18.43 11.24 -22.73
C LEU A 149 -19.46 12.15 -22.05
N THR A 150 -19.76 11.88 -20.77
CA THR A 150 -20.72 12.68 -20.01
C THR A 150 -20.17 14.07 -19.66
N ALA A 151 -18.86 14.22 -19.43
CA ALA A 151 -18.21 15.53 -19.30
C ALA A 151 -18.34 16.36 -20.59
N ILE A 152 -18.08 15.77 -21.75
CA ILE A 152 -18.23 16.43 -23.06
C ILE A 152 -19.69 16.84 -23.28
N CYS A 153 -20.65 15.96 -22.99
CA CYS A 153 -22.08 16.28 -23.07
C CYS A 153 -22.49 17.41 -22.10
N ALA A 154 -21.99 17.38 -20.87
CA ALA A 154 -22.25 18.44 -19.88
C ALA A 154 -21.77 19.80 -20.40
N ALA A 155 -20.56 19.87 -20.96
CA ALA A 155 -20.00 21.09 -21.54
C ALA A 155 -20.76 21.54 -22.80
N LYS A 156 -21.08 20.61 -23.71
CA LYS A 156 -21.75 20.92 -24.98
C LYS A 156 -23.18 21.41 -24.78
N PHE A 157 -23.92 20.79 -23.87
CA PHE A 157 -25.34 21.09 -23.64
C PHE A 157 -25.57 21.99 -22.42
N MET A 158 -24.51 22.40 -21.72
CA MET A 158 -24.58 23.20 -20.48
C MET A 158 -25.56 22.59 -19.45
N SER A 159 -25.55 21.27 -19.33
CA SER A 159 -26.56 20.51 -18.57
C SER A 159 -26.02 20.04 -17.23
N LEU A 160 -26.69 20.48 -16.16
CA LEU A 160 -26.41 20.01 -14.80
C LEU A 160 -26.68 18.51 -14.65
N ALA A 161 -27.67 17.96 -15.37
CA ALA A 161 -27.98 16.53 -15.31
C ALA A 161 -26.80 15.69 -15.82
N PHE A 162 -26.21 16.05 -16.97
CA PHE A 162 -25.01 15.38 -17.47
C PHE A 162 -23.81 15.57 -16.52
N ALA A 163 -23.68 16.76 -15.90
CA ALA A 163 -22.63 17.00 -14.91
C ALA A 163 -22.78 16.09 -13.67
N CYS A 164 -23.99 15.89 -13.15
CA CYS A 164 -24.25 14.98 -12.03
C CYS A 164 -23.92 13.52 -12.38
N VAL A 165 -24.29 13.07 -13.59
CA VAL A 165 -23.93 11.72 -14.06
C VAL A 165 -22.41 11.58 -14.20
N CYS A 166 -21.74 12.58 -14.76
CA CYS A 166 -20.27 12.61 -14.86
C CYS A 166 -19.61 12.50 -13.47
N ALA A 167 -20.07 13.26 -12.49
CA ALA A 167 -19.54 13.21 -11.13
C ALA A 167 -19.72 11.82 -10.49
N PHE A 168 -20.89 11.21 -10.68
CA PHE A 168 -21.16 9.85 -10.23
C PHE A 168 -20.21 8.83 -10.88
N LEU A 169 -20.06 8.85 -12.22
CA LEU A 169 -19.16 7.94 -12.93
C LEU A 169 -17.69 8.14 -12.53
N LEU A 170 -17.24 9.38 -12.34
CA LEU A 170 -15.89 9.68 -11.85
C LEU A 170 -15.66 9.14 -10.43
N THR A 171 -16.67 9.22 -9.57
CA THR A 171 -16.60 8.69 -8.20
C THR A 171 -16.41 7.17 -8.22
N PHE A 172 -17.21 6.45 -9.01
CA PHE A 172 -17.05 5.00 -9.16
C PHE A 172 -15.74 4.62 -9.86
N THR A 173 -15.28 5.43 -10.83
CA THR A 173 -13.96 5.27 -11.45
C THR A 173 -12.85 5.34 -10.39
N THR A 174 -12.92 6.32 -9.50
CA THR A 174 -11.92 6.53 -8.43
C THR A 174 -11.89 5.36 -7.47
N ILE A 175 -13.07 4.92 -6.98
CA ILE A 175 -13.20 3.76 -6.09
C ILE A 175 -12.70 2.48 -6.78
N ALA A 176 -13.06 2.28 -8.05
CA ALA A 176 -12.61 1.12 -8.80
C ALA A 176 -11.09 1.14 -9.03
N ALA A 177 -10.50 2.31 -9.33
CA ALA A 177 -9.08 2.50 -9.57
C ALA A 177 -8.22 2.19 -8.33
N HIS A 178 -8.73 2.45 -7.13
CA HIS A 178 -8.04 2.10 -5.88
C HIS A 178 -7.71 0.60 -5.80
N ASN A 179 -8.58 -0.28 -6.30
CA ASN A 179 -8.31 -1.72 -6.33
C ASN A 179 -7.09 -2.09 -7.18
N TYR A 180 -6.69 -1.23 -8.12
CA TYR A 180 -5.52 -1.45 -8.97
C TYR A 180 -4.21 -1.12 -8.25
N PHE A 181 -4.24 -0.47 -7.09
CA PHE A 181 -3.05 -0.24 -6.24
C PHE A 181 -2.56 -1.53 -5.59
N HIS A 182 -3.48 -2.48 -5.40
CA HIS A 182 -3.21 -3.80 -4.84
C HIS A 182 -2.87 -4.85 -5.92
N LYS A 183 -2.91 -4.46 -7.20
CA LYS A 183 -2.44 -5.28 -8.32
C LYS A 183 -0.99 -4.89 -8.64
N ARG A 184 -0.32 -5.71 -9.45
CA ARG A 184 0.95 -5.30 -10.08
C ARG A 184 0.76 -3.97 -10.80
N ASP A 185 1.77 -3.10 -10.73
CA ASP A 185 1.83 -1.83 -11.43
C ASP A 185 1.26 -1.93 -12.85
N ASN A 186 0.26 -1.08 -13.13
CA ASN A 186 -0.47 -1.07 -14.38
C ASN A 186 -1.04 0.33 -14.65
N PHE A 187 -1.34 0.63 -15.91
CA PHE A 187 -1.75 1.98 -16.30
C PHE A 187 -3.12 2.42 -15.72
N ARG A 188 -3.97 1.48 -15.27
CA ARG A 188 -5.30 1.82 -14.71
C ARG A 188 -5.21 2.43 -13.32
N MET A 189 -4.06 2.33 -12.64
CA MET A 189 -3.79 3.06 -11.41
C MET A 189 -3.90 4.58 -11.62
N TYR A 190 -3.48 5.08 -12.79
CA TYR A 190 -3.54 6.51 -13.12
C TYR A 190 -4.96 7.04 -13.32
N TYR A 191 -5.98 6.17 -13.45
CA TYR A 191 -7.37 6.63 -13.48
C TYR A 191 -7.78 7.30 -12.16
N PHE A 192 -7.14 6.94 -11.05
CA PHE A 192 -7.33 7.61 -9.77
C PHE A 192 -6.97 9.09 -9.84
N ASN A 193 -5.97 9.46 -10.65
CA ASN A 193 -5.53 10.85 -10.78
C ASN A 193 -6.59 11.78 -11.40
N LEU A 194 -7.66 11.23 -11.99
CA LEU A 194 -8.77 12.01 -12.51
C LEU A 194 -9.57 12.72 -11.40
N CYS A 195 -9.50 12.27 -10.14
CA CYS A 195 -10.11 12.96 -9.00
C CYS A 195 -9.17 13.98 -8.32
N LEU A 196 -8.03 14.30 -8.96
CA LEU A 196 -7.00 15.21 -8.43
C LEU A 196 -6.25 14.68 -7.21
N MET A 197 -6.36 13.38 -6.91
CA MET A 197 -5.54 12.69 -5.91
C MET A 197 -4.44 11.87 -6.60
N ASP A 198 -3.29 11.67 -5.97
CA ASP A 198 -2.21 10.88 -6.56
C ASP A 198 -2.24 9.44 -6.02
N PHE A 199 -2.19 8.46 -6.91
CA PHE A 199 -2.07 7.04 -6.55
C PHE A 199 -0.83 6.74 -5.69
N ARG A 200 0.23 7.55 -5.79
CA ARG A 200 1.47 7.37 -5.01
C ARG A 200 1.33 7.67 -3.53
N PHE A 201 0.34 8.48 -3.14
CA PHE A 201 0.25 9.06 -1.79
C PHE A 201 -1.11 8.84 -1.12
N SER A 202 -1.99 8.07 -1.75
CA SER A 202 -3.34 7.81 -1.26
C SER A 202 -3.42 6.40 -0.67
N PHE A 203 -3.12 6.30 0.63
CA PHE A 203 -3.20 5.08 1.43
C PHE A 203 -4.24 5.24 2.54
#